data_AF-A0A933MQ08-F1
#
_entry.id   AF-A0A933MQ08-F1
#
_cell.length_a   1.000
_cell.length_b   1.000
_cell.length_c   1.000
_cell.angle_alpha   90.00
_cell.angle_beta   90.00
_cell.angle_gamma   90.00
#
_symmetry.space_group_name_H-M   'P 1'
#
loop_
_entity.id
_entity.type
_entity.pdbx_description
1 polymer ?
#
loop_
_entity_poly.entity_id
_entity_poly.type
_entity_poly.pdbx_seq_one_letter_code
_entity_poly.pdbx_strand_id
1 'polypeptide(L)'
;MIEPMGYIVEIFKSIQGEGPWIGEGQIFLRLAGCNLSCKYCDTGYALSIPLKYKVEDNDYQNNPIIPTKTVEKIKGYGLPLTTVVITGGEPLVQVE
;
A
#
# COMPACT_ATOMS: atom_id res chain seq x y z
N MET A 1 0.04 14.09 21.52
CA MET A 1 -0.67 13.06 20.75
C MET A 1 0.37 12.11 20.21
N ILE A 2 0.18 10.80 20.37
CA ILE A 2 1.02 9.80 19.72
C ILE A 2 0.57 9.75 18.26
N GLU A 3 1.49 9.84 17.30
CA GLU A 3 1.13 9.70 15.88
C GLU A 3 0.61 8.28 15.61
N PRO A 4 -0.45 8.14 14.80
CA PRO A 4 -0.97 6.84 14.42
C PRO A 4 0.08 6.07 13.60
N MET A 5 0.01 4.74 13.68
CA MET A 5 0.94 3.83 13.03
C MET A 5 0.19 2.96 12.04
N GLY A 6 0.72 2.86 10.82
CA GLY A 6 0.19 2.01 9.76
C GLY A 6 1.07 0.80 9.47
N TYR A 7 0.46 -0.20 8.84
CA TYR A 7 1.11 -1.44 8.39
C TYR A 7 0.95 -1.59 6.89
N ILE A 8 2.07 -1.74 6.20
CA ILE A 8 2.15 -1.83 4.74
C ILE A 8 2.60 -3.24 4.34
N VAL A 9 2.18 -3.69 3.16
CA VAL A 9 2.70 -4.90 2.52
C VAL A 9 3.71 -4.51 1.44
N GLU A 10 3.36 -3.56 0.58
CA GLU A 10 4.22 -3.10 -0.50
C GLU A 10 3.84 -1.70 -1.02
N ILE A 11 4.85 -0.99 -1.56
CA ILE A 11 4.70 0.25 -2.32
C ILE A 11 5.40 0.07 -3.67
N PHE A 12 4.70 0.28 -4.78
CA PHE A 12 5.24 0.05 -6.13
C PHE A 12 4.55 0.89 -7.21
N LYS A 13 5.22 1.13 -8.34
CA LYS A 13 4.58 1.69 -9.55
C LYS A 13 4.03 0.57 -10.42
N SER A 14 2.85 0.79 -10.98
CA SER A 14 2.30 -0.08 -12.01
C SER A 14 1.30 0.68 -12.89
N ILE A 15 0.74 -0.04 -13.86
CA ILE A 15 -0.42 0.40 -14.64
C ILE A 15 -1.68 -0.13 -13.96
N GLN A 16 -2.68 0.72 -13.78
CA GLN A 16 -3.99 0.31 -13.25
C GLN A 16 -4.66 -0.69 -14.19
N GLY A 17 -5.05 -1.83 -13.64
CA GLY A 17 -5.65 -2.93 -14.39
C GLY A 17 -7.18 -2.92 -14.40
N GLU A 18 -7.80 -2.14 -13.51
CA GLU A 18 -9.24 -2.22 -13.25
C GLU A 18 -9.92 -0.86 -13.11
N GLY A 19 -11.24 -0.85 -13.32
CA GLY A 19 -12.08 0.31 -13.08
C GLY A 19 -11.89 1.46 -14.08
N PRO A 20 -12.32 2.69 -13.71
CA PRO A 20 -12.34 3.84 -14.63
C PRO A 20 -10.97 4.33 -15.10
N TRP A 21 -9.91 3.99 -14.36
CA TRP A 21 -8.54 4.49 -14.58
C TRP A 21 -7.64 3.43 -15.24
N ILE A 22 -8.23 2.38 -15.83
CA ILE A 22 -7.49 1.32 -16.50
C ILE A 22 -6.52 1.89 -17.55
N GLY A 23 -5.28 1.41 -17.55
CA GLY A 23 -4.22 1.88 -18.45
C GLY A 23 -3.43 3.08 -17.94
N GLU A 24 -3.82 3.70 -16.83
CA GLU A 24 -3.05 4.80 -16.24
C GLU A 24 -1.90 4.32 -15.34
N GLY A 25 -0.75 5.00 -15.41
CA GLY A 25 0.36 4.77 -14.48
C GLY A 25 0.05 5.36 -13.10
N GLN A 26 0.11 4.54 -12.05
CA GLN A 26 -0.19 4.94 -10.68
C GLN A 26 0.82 4.34 -9.69
N ILE A 27 0.93 4.97 -8.52
CA ILE A 27 1.66 4.40 -7.37
C ILE A 27 0.67 3.62 -6.53
N PHE A 28 0.95 2.34 -6.27
CA PHE A 28 0.14 1.50 -5.41
C PHE A 28 0.73 1.48 -4.01
N LEU A 29 -0.10 1.80 -3.02
CA LEU A 29 0.14 1.60 -1.60
C LEU A 29 -0.78 0.46 -1.14
N ARG A 30 -0.20 -0.73 -0.91
CA ARG A 30 -0.94 -1.88 -0.40
C ARG A 30 -0.76 -1.97 1.12
N LEU A 31 -1.82 -1.73 1.88
CA LEU A 31 -1.81 -1.87 3.34
C LEU A 31 -1.92 -3.35 3.74
N ALA A 32 -1.60 -3.64 5.00
CA ALA A 32 -1.69 -4.98 5.57
C ALA A 32 -2.97 -5.17 6.38
N GLY A 33 -3.49 -6.39 6.42
CA GLY A 33 -4.66 -6.74 7.22
C GLY A 33 -5.98 -6.54 6.47
N CYS A 34 -6.95 -7.40 6.77
CA CYS A 34 -8.30 -7.36 6.25
C CYS A 34 -9.25 -7.95 7.29
N ASN A 35 -10.43 -7.34 7.45
CA ASN A 35 -11.48 -7.83 8.34
C ASN A 35 -12.36 -8.92 7.68
N LEU A 36 -12.07 -9.30 6.43
CA LEU A 36 -12.78 -10.33 5.68
C LEU A 36 -11.90 -11.56 5.43
N SER A 37 -12.54 -12.72 5.22
CA SER A 37 -11.90 -14.02 4.94
C SER A 37 -12.41 -14.63 3.63
N CYS A 38 -12.39 -13.85 2.56
CA CYS A 38 -12.93 -14.22 1.25
C CYS A 38 -12.24 -15.48 0.68
N LYS A 39 -13.03 -16.50 0.32
CA LYS A 39 -12.53 -17.76 -0.28
C LYS A 39 -11.83 -17.58 -1.63
N TYR A 40 -12.14 -16.48 -2.34
CA TYR A 40 -11.65 -16.16 -3.68
C TYR A 40 -10.59 -15.04 -3.68
N CYS A 41 -10.00 -14.71 -2.52
CA CYS A 41 -8.97 -13.67 -2.45
C CYS A 41 -7.69 -14.12 -3.17
N ASP A 42 -7.31 -13.42 -4.22
CA ASP A 42 -6.06 -13.61 -4.96
C ASP A 42 -4.85 -12.98 -4.26
N THR A 43 -5.09 -11.99 -3.38
CA THR A 43 -4.07 -11.24 -2.64
C THR A 43 -3.98 -11.72 -1.19
N GLY A 44 -4.06 -13.03 -0.97
CA GLY A 44 -4.09 -13.64 0.38
C GLY A 44 -2.87 -13.30 1.25
N TYR A 45 -1.73 -12.97 0.63
CA TYR A 45 -0.52 -12.55 1.35
C TYR A 45 -0.70 -11.22 2.11
N ALA A 46 -1.58 -10.33 1.65
CA ALA A 46 -1.82 -9.04 2.27
C ALA A 46 -2.72 -9.10 3.52
N LEU A 47 -3.29 -10.27 3.84
CA LEU A 47 -4.15 -10.46 5.01
C LEU A 47 -3.37 -10.46 6.33
N SER A 48 -2.07 -10.78 6.28
CA SER A 48 -1.18 -10.81 7.44
C SER A 48 -0.36 -9.52 7.56
N ILE A 49 0.06 -9.20 8.78
CA ILE A 49 0.91 -8.03 9.04
C ILE A 49 2.39 -8.46 8.96
N PRO A 50 3.16 -8.04 7.94
CA PRO A 50 4.56 -8.40 7.85
C PRO A 50 5.42 -7.47 8.72
N LEU A 51 6.56 -7.98 9.23
CA LEU A 51 7.53 -7.17 9.96
C LEU A 51 8.20 -6.10 9.08
N LYS A 52 8.29 -6.39 7.77
CA LYS A 52 8.84 -5.48 6.76
C LYS A 52 7.92 -5.42 5.55
N TYR A 53 7.81 -4.25 4.94
CA TYR A 53 7.10 -4.08 3.69
C TYR A 53 8.09 -3.89 2.53
N LYS A 54 7.68 -4.28 1.33
CA LYS A 54 8.48 -4.18 0.12
C LYS A 54 8.38 -2.78 -0.49
N VAL A 55 9.50 -2.25 -0.91
CA VAL A 55 9.60 -1.11 -1.83
C VAL A 55 10.22 -1.64 -3.14
N GLU A 56 10.16 -0.89 -4.23
CA GLU A 56 10.72 -1.29 -5.53
C GLU A 56 12.14 -1.87 -5.44
N ASP A 57 12.52 -2.64 -6.47
CA ASP A 57 13.87 -3.23 -6.62
C ASP A 57 14.31 -4.14 -5.45
N ASN A 58 13.35 -4.78 -4.77
CA ASN A 58 13.57 -5.66 -3.62
C ASN A 58 14.15 -4.95 -2.39
N ASP A 59 13.91 -3.64 -2.25
CA ASP A 59 14.15 -2.94 -1.00
C ASP A 59 13.06 -3.29 0.04
N TYR A 60 13.44 -3.31 1.32
CA TYR A 60 12.54 -3.65 2.42
C TYR A 60 12.69 -2.66 3.57
N GLN A 61 11.55 -2.21 4.07
CA GLN A 61 11.44 -1.19 5.11
C GLN A 61 10.65 -1.76 6.30
N ASN A 62 10.91 -1.29 7.51
CA ASN A 62 10.26 -1.84 8.71
C ASN A 62 8.82 -1.35 8.86
N ASN A 63 7.95 -2.25 9.33
CA ASN A 63 6.66 -1.92 9.92
C ASN A 63 6.76 -1.86 11.46
N PRO A 64 5.84 -1.15 12.14
CA PRO A 64 4.88 -0.22 11.55
C PRO A 64 5.53 1.12 11.14
N ILE A 65 4.81 1.93 10.36
CA ILE A 65 5.29 3.21 9.84
C ILE A 65 4.30 4.34 10.10
N ILE A 66 4.80 5.53 10.42
CA ILE A 66 3.97 6.74 10.53
C ILE A 66 3.51 7.21 9.13
N PRO A 67 2.24 7.65 8.96
CA PRO A 67 1.71 8.07 7.66
C PRO A 67 2.54 9.13 6.94
N THR A 68 3.11 10.08 7.67
CA THR A 68 3.96 11.16 7.13
C THR A 68 5.18 10.61 6.38
N LYS A 69 5.85 9.58 6.91
CA LYS A 69 6.97 8.91 6.23
C LYS A 69 6.54 8.14 4.98
N THR A 70 5.32 7.58 4.98
CA THR A 70 4.76 6.93 3.79
C THR A 70 4.52 7.96 2.70
N VAL A 71 3.97 9.13 3.03
CA VAL A 71 3.76 10.25 2.09
C VAL A 71 5.09 10.75 1.53
N GLU A 72 6.13 10.91 2.36
CA GLU A 72 7.47 11.29 1.90
C GLU A 72 8.04 10.28 0.90
N LYS A 73 7.90 8.98 1.17
CA LYS A 73 8.31 7.91 0.25
C LYS A 73 7.56 7.98 -1.08
N ILE A 74 6.24 8.14 -1.04
CA ILE A 74 5.40 8.26 -2.24
C ILE A 74 5.79 9.49 -3.07
N LYS A 75 6.05 10.63 -2.42
CA LYS A 75 6.55 11.84 -3.11
C LYS A 75 7.89 11.62 -3.82
N GLY A 76 8.72 10.72 -3.29
CA GLY A 76 10.01 10.34 -3.90
C GLY A 76 9.90 9.66 -5.26
N TYR A 77 8.73 9.12 -5.64
CA TYR A 77 8.52 8.50 -6.95
C TYR A 77 8.50 9.52 -8.11
N GLY A 78 8.17 10.78 -7.83
CA GLY A 78 8.25 11.88 -8.80
C GLY A 78 7.25 11.82 -9.96
N LEU A 79 7.34 12.83 -10.83
CA LEU A 79 6.55 12.92 -12.06
C LEU A 79 7.00 11.86 -13.09
N PRO A 80 6.11 11.37 -13.97
CA PRO A 80 4.75 11.86 -14.25
C PRO A 80 3.66 11.28 -13.32
N LEU A 81 4.02 10.47 -12.33
CA LEU A 81 3.03 9.81 -11.48
C LEU A 81 2.48 10.77 -10.43
N THR A 82 1.22 11.16 -10.60
CA THR A 82 0.52 12.09 -9.71
C THR A 82 -0.60 11.45 -8.93
N THR A 83 -0.90 10.17 -9.18
CA THR A 83 -2.02 9.44 -8.58
C THR A 83 -1.53 8.25 -7.75
N VAL A 84 -2.22 8.03 -6.63
CA VAL A 84 -1.93 6.95 -5.68
C VAL A 84 -3.19 6.10 -5.52
N VAL A 85 -3.04 4.79 -5.64
CA VAL A 85 -4.06 3.81 -5.30
C VAL A 85 -3.75 3.27 -3.91
N ILE A 86 -4.62 3.57 -2.96
CA ILE A 86 -4.57 2.97 -1.62
C ILE A 86 -5.47 1.74 -1.65
N THR A 87 -4.90 0.57 -1.35
CA THR A 87 -5.57 -0.73 -1.45
C THR A 87 -5.04 -1.67 -0.36
N GLY A 88 -5.55 -2.90 -0.28
CA GLY A 88 -4.98 -4.03 0.43
C GLY A 88 -4.92 -3.91 1.96
N GLY A 89 -5.01 -5.01 2.72
CA GLY A 89 -6.08 -5.97 2.50
C GLY A 89 -7.38 -5.16 2.41
N GLU A 90 -8.03 -4.88 3.54
CA GLU A 90 -9.09 -3.86 3.58
C GLU A 90 -8.48 -2.52 4.01
N PRO A 91 -8.30 -1.54 3.11
CA PRO A 91 -7.67 -0.27 3.45
C PRO A 91 -8.41 0.50 4.54
N LEU A 92 -9.74 0.32 4.66
CA LEU A 92 -10.55 1.00 5.67
C LEU A 92 -10.45 0.39 7.08
N VAL A 93 -9.59 -0.61 7.30
CA VAL A 93 -9.24 -1.08 8.66
C VAL A 93 -8.22 -0.15 9.33
N GLN A 94 -7.46 0.65 8.56
CA GLN A 94 -6.40 1.54 9.06
C GLN A 94 -6.74 3.02 8.80
N VAL A 95 -7.82 3.51 9.40
CA VAL A 95 -8.41 4.84 9.12
C VAL A 95 -7.88 6.00 9.97
N GLU A 96 -7.08 5.72 11.00
CA GLU A 96 -6.52 6.71 11.91
C GLU A 96 -5.13 7.20 11.50
#